data_AF-A0A4U9HP28-F1
#
_entry.id   AF-A0A4U9HP28-F1
#
_cell.length_a   1.000
_cell.length_b   1.000
_cell.length_c   1.000
_cell.angle_alpha   90.00
_cell.angle_beta   90.00
_cell.angle_gamma   90.00
#
_symmetry.space_group_name_H-M   'P 1'
#
loop_
_entity.id
_entity.type
_entity.pdbx_description
1 polymer ?
#
loop_
_entity_poly.entity_id
_entity_poly.type
_entity_poly.pdbx_seq_one_letter_code
_entity_poly.pdbx_strand_id
1 'polypeptide(L)' 'MKTIEVDDELYQYIASQTRHIGESASDILRRMLKIAAASQSAAPAIKETRQPAAVVQGEAAVTG' A
#
# COMPACT_ATOMS: atom_id res chain seq x y z
N MET A 1 8.41 -7.64 -7.84
CA MET A 1 8.08 -8.75 -6.93
C MET A 1 8.53 -10.06 -7.57
N LYS A 2 8.99 -11.02 -6.78
CA LYS A 2 9.16 -12.41 -7.24
C LYS A 2 8.15 -13.28 -6.50
N THR A 3 7.70 -14.35 -7.13
CA THR A 3 6.74 -15.31 -6.57
C THR A 3 7.49 -16.52 -6.02
N ILE A 4 7.06 -17.00 -4.85
CA ILE A 4 7.49 -18.26 -4.25
C ILE A 4 6.24 -19.05 -3.88
N GLU A 5 6.32 -20.38 -3.92
CA GLU A 5 5.27 -21.27 -3.45
C GLU A 5 5.64 -21.81 -2.07
N VAL A 6 4.64 -21.96 -1.21
CA VAL A 6 4.75 -22.48 0.15
C VAL A 6 3.56 -23.39 0.42
N ASP A 7 3.68 -24.30 1.37
CA ASP A 7 2.56 -25.12 1.83
C ASP A 7 1.53 -24.31 2.65
N ASP A 8 0.35 -24.91 2.84
CA ASP A 8 -0.79 -24.28 3.50
C ASP A 8 -0.51 -23.94 4.98
N GLU A 9 0.20 -24.80 5.70
CA GLU A 9 0.52 -24.57 7.11
C GLU A 9 1.44 -23.36 7.27
N LEU A 10 2.48 -23.30 6.44
CA LEU A 10 3.40 -22.17 6.39
C LEU A 10 2.69 -20.88 5.95
N TYR A 11 1.80 -20.94 4.96
CA TYR A 11 1.00 -19.79 4.55
C TYR A 11 0.16 -19.24 5.71
N GLN A 12 -0.56 -20.12 6.42
CA GLN A 12 -1.38 -19.72 7.57
C GLN A 12 -0.54 -19.14 8.70
N TYR A 13 0.63 -19.74 8.96
CA TYR A 13 1.56 -19.22 9.95
C TYR A 13 2.03 -17.81 9.59
N ILE A 14 2.44 -17.55 8.34
CA ILE A 14 2.86 -16.22 7.88
C ILE A 14 1.68 -15.23 8.00
N ALA A 15 0.48 -15.61 7.54
CA ALA A 15 -0.70 -14.75 7.59
C ALA A 15 -1.09 -14.38 9.03
N SER A 16 -0.93 -15.31 9.99
CA SER A 16 -1.19 -15.06 11.42
C SER A 16 -0.29 -14.00 12.04
N GLN A 17 0.86 -13.70 11.43
CA GLN A 17 1.82 -12.70 11.90
C GLN A 17 1.50 -11.27 11.43
N THR A 18 0.37 -11.05 10.74
CA THR A 18 -0.08 -9.72 10.29
C THR A 18 -0.34 -8.80 11.47
N ARG A 19 0.24 -7.59 11.46
CA ARG A 19 0.04 -6.59 12.53
C ARG A 19 -0.78 -5.38 12.10
N HIS A 20 -0.77 -5.07 10.79
CA HIS A 20 -1.48 -3.94 10.22
C HIS A 20 -2.26 -4.39 8.98
N ILE A 21 -3.46 -3.82 8.79
CA ILE A 21 -4.27 -4.11 7.60
C ILE A 21 -3.52 -3.61 6.37
N GLY A 22 -3.40 -4.46 5.35
CA GLY A 22 -2.68 -4.16 4.10
C GLY A 22 -1.16 -4.33 4.18
N GLU A 23 -0.62 -4.94 5.24
CA GLU A 23 0.79 -5.29 5.33
C GLU A 23 1.20 -6.29 4.23
N SER A 24 2.34 -6.06 3.58
CA SER A 24 2.81 -6.96 2.52
C SER A 24 3.42 -8.24 3.09
N ALA A 25 3.29 -9.35 2.37
CA ALA A 25 3.95 -10.61 2.75
C ALA A 25 5.48 -10.45 2.91
N SER A 26 6.09 -9.56 2.12
CA SER A 26 7.52 -9.25 2.23
C SER A 26 7.87 -8.57 3.55
N ASP A 27 7.02 -7.65 4.04
CA ASP A 27 7.25 -6.96 5.32
C ASP A 27 7.10 -7.90 6.51
N ILE A 28 6.07 -8.77 6.46
CA ILE A 28 5.85 -9.82 7.46
C ILE A 28 7.11 -10.71 7.55
N LEU A 29 7.60 -11.21 6.41
CA LEU A 29 8.78 -12.09 6.37
C LEU A 29 10.07 -11.40 6.83
N ARG A 30 10.32 -10.15 6.43
CA ARG A 30 11.52 -9.39 6.88
C ARG A 30 11.57 -9.25 8.40
N ARG A 31 10.42 -8.98 9.03
CA ARG A 31 10.30 -8.91 10.49
C ARG A 31 10.57 -10.26 11.14
N MET A 32 9.92 -11.32 10.67
CA MET A 32 10.06 -12.67 11.24
C MET A 32 11.51 -13.16 11.16
N LEU A 33 12.17 -12.91 10.03
CA LEU A 33 13.54 -13.34 9.77
C LEU A 33 14.60 -12.38 10.33
N LYS A 34 14.19 -11.30 11.02
CA LYS A 34 15.08 -10.24 11.55
C LYS A 34 16.05 -9.72 10.49
N ILE A 35 15.59 -9.63 9.24
CA ILE A 35 16.38 -9.07 8.15
C ILE A 35 16.38 -7.56 8.37
N ALA A 36 17.38 -7.08 9.11
CA ALA A 36 17.64 -5.66 9.27
C ALA A 36 17.68 -5.04 7.86
N ALA A 37 16.98 -3.93 7.68
CA ALA A 37 16.87 -3.23 6.41
C ALA A 37 18.23 -2.63 6.00
N ALA A 38 19.19 -3.48 5.61
CA ALA A 38 20.44 -3.09 4.97
C ALA A 38 20.21 -2.71 3.49
N SER A 39 19.03 -2.18 3.17
CA SER A 39 18.70 -1.65 1.84
C SER A 39 17.65 -0.56 2.02
N GLN A 40 18.15 0.64 2.31
CA GLN A 40 17.37 1.88 2.26
C GLN A 40 16.92 2.17 0.83
N SER A 41 15.64 2.47 0.64
CA SER A 41 15.23 3.71 -0.03
C SER A 41 13.80 4.02 0.33
N ALA A 42 13.63 5.21 0.89
CA ALA A 42 12.36 5.79 1.30
C ALA A 42 11.49 6.14 0.08
N ALA A 43 10.17 6.08 0.26
CA ALA A 43 9.27 7.07 -0.31
C ALA A 43 8.44 7.65 0.85
N PRO A 44 8.37 8.98 1.00
CA PRO A 44 7.73 9.64 2.14
C PRO A 44 6.21 9.54 2.07
N ALA A 45 5.58 9.57 3.24
CA ALA A 45 4.15 9.69 3.42
C ALA A 45 3.57 10.83 2.57
N ILE A 46 2.69 10.48 1.63
CA ILE A 46 1.76 11.41 1.00
C ILE A 46 0.77 11.91 2.06
N LYS A 47 1.09 13.05 2.69
CA LYS A 47 0.06 14.00 3.13
C LYS A 47 -0.54 14.60 1.87
N GLU A 48 -1.61 14.01 1.35
CA GLU A 48 -2.45 14.70 0.36
C GLU A 48 -3.68 15.29 1.04
N THR A 49 -3.49 16.49 1.58
CA THR A 49 -4.55 17.50 1.64
C THR A 49 -4.84 17.92 0.20
N ARG A 50 -5.94 17.43 -0.39
CA ARG A 50 -6.59 18.08 -1.53
C ARG A 50 -8.12 17.95 -1.45
N GLN A 51 -8.73 18.94 -0.83
CA GLN A 51 -9.98 19.53 -1.30
C GLN A 51 -9.70 21.03 -1.52
N PRO A 52 -10.38 21.75 -2.43
CA PRO A 52 -11.27 21.33 -3.53
C PRO A 52 -10.82 21.92 -4.90
N ALA A 53 -11.06 21.20 -5.99
CA ALA A 53 -11.03 21.78 -7.34
C ALA A 53 -12.29 21.33 -8.10
N ALA A 54 -13.34 22.14 -8.01
CA ALA A 54 -14.39 22.19 -9.00
C ALA A 54 -14.73 23.66 -9.23
N VAL A 55 -13.87 24.30 -10.01
CA VAL A 55 -14.20 25.51 -10.75
C VAL A 55 -15.34 25.16 -11.70
N VAL A 56 -16.52 25.72 -11.47
CA VAL A 56 -17.64 25.68 -12.41
C VAL A 56 -17.70 27.04 -13.11
N GLN A 57 -17.16 27.10 -14.33
CA GLN A 57 -17.38 28.25 -15.21
C GLN A 57 -17.32 27.80 -16.68
N GLY A 58 -18.30 28.24 -17.47
CA GLY A 58 -18.37 28.05 -18.92
C GLY A 58 -19.46 27.07 -19.34
N GLU A 59 -20.74 27.47 -19.32
CA GLU A 59 -21.40 28.17 -20.44
C GLU A 59 -21.81 27.21 -21.56
N ALA A 60 -23.07 26.76 -21.52
CA ALA A 60 -23.79 26.28 -22.69
C ALA A 60 -25.31 26.37 -22.46
N ALA A 61 -25.97 27.08 -23.38
CA ALA A 61 -27.37 26.97 -23.81
C ALA A 61 -28.49 27.56 -22.93
N VAL A 62 -29.06 28.67 -23.41
CA VAL A 62 -30.52 28.92 -23.51
C VAL A 62 -30.70 30.10 -24.50
N THR A 63 -31.10 29.86 -25.76
CA THR A 63 -32.48 29.81 -26.30
C THR A 63 -33.32 31.03 -25.95
N GLY A 64 -33.71 31.83 -26.96
CA GLY A 64 -34.68 32.92 -26.86
C GLY A 64 -34.50 33.97 -27.95
#